data_AF-A0A4Q5R1L5-F1
#
_entry.id   AF-A0A4Q5R1L5-F1
#
_cell.length_a   1.000
_cell.length_b   1.000
_cell.length_c   1.000
_cell.angle_alpha   90.00
_cell.angle_beta   90.00
_cell.angle_gamma   90.00
#
_symmetry.space_group_name_H-M   'P 1'
#
loop_
_entity.id
_entity.type
_entity.pdbx_description
1 polymer ?
#
loop_
_entity_poly.entity_id
_entity_poly.type
_entity_poly.pdbx_seq_one_letter_code
_entity_poly.pdbx_strand_id
1 'polypeptide(L)'
;MSVSFRTAFGPLAGRFGLLGAAAASWLVLRAAAHPAAVPALPPITTPQLMSQLTTAIQNLKSLRCAAEASERIGSKYIKDHSTMKLTFNPLRVYLKNGKGVEVLYVEGQNSGDAWVNPNAFPYVTLSLAPEGSLMRKGQHHTVLQAGFGTIADLLEGSAGRADKSFNRSFRYAGDTVVQGRPHYILRSDYPQFRYVAYKAGKNETPATVAAHFGCGEYRILERNKL
;
A
#
# COMPACT_ATOMS: atom_id res chain seq x y z
N MET A 1 11.62 2.02 4.46
CA MET A 1 10.27 2.50 4.81
C MET A 1 9.41 1.26 4.93
N SER A 2 8.98 0.90 6.13
CA SER A 2 8.17 -0.30 6.37
C SER A 2 6.78 0.18 6.75
N VAL A 3 5.80 -0.07 5.89
CA VAL A 3 4.39 0.18 6.16
C VAL A 3 3.75 -1.19 6.27
N SER A 4 3.20 -1.51 7.45
CA SER A 4 2.52 -2.79 7.68
C SER A 4 1.02 -2.52 7.66
N PHE A 5 0.31 -3.15 6.73
CA PHE A 5 -1.15 -3.11 6.67
C PHE A 5 -1.71 -4.34 7.39
N ARG A 6 -2.53 -4.14 8.42
CA ARG A 6 -3.26 -5.21 9.09
C ARG A 6 -4.71 -5.22 8.58
N THR A 7 -5.16 -6.33 8.03
CA THR A 7 -6.58 -6.57 7.70
C THR A 7 -7.11 -7.72 8.57
N ALA A 8 -8.20 -7.47 9.30
CA ALA A 8 -8.84 -8.48 10.13
C ALA A 8 -10.12 -8.99 9.45
N PHE A 9 -10.21 -10.30 9.24
CA PHE A 9 -11.46 -11.02 8.92
C PHE A 9 -11.54 -12.23 9.86
N GLY A 10 -12.59 -12.31 10.68
CA GLY A 10 -12.81 -13.43 11.61
C GLY A 10 -13.62 -14.58 10.97
N PRO A 11 -13.36 -15.85 11.31
CA PRO A 11 -14.16 -16.97 10.85
C PRO A 11 -15.19 -17.42 11.90
N LEU A 12 -16.38 -17.81 11.43
CA LEU A 12 -17.38 -18.58 12.17
C LEU A 12 -17.20 -20.07 11.83
N ALA A 13 -16.93 -20.90 12.83
CA ALA A 13 -16.81 -22.35 12.71
C ALA A 13 -18.10 -23.03 13.17
N GLY A 14 -18.71 -23.87 12.32
CA GLY A 14 -19.82 -24.75 12.66
C GLY A 14 -19.37 -26.22 12.66
N ARG A 15 -19.49 -26.89 13.82
CA ARG A 15 -19.29 -28.33 14.02
C ARG A 15 -20.61 -29.09 13.80
N PHE A 16 -20.53 -30.23 13.12
CA PHE A 16 -21.45 -31.38 13.18
C PHE A 16 -20.57 -32.61 12.86
N GLY A 17 -20.64 -33.79 13.46
CA GLY A 17 -21.58 -34.47 14.34
C GLY A 17 -21.46 -35.96 13.98
N LEU A 18 -20.89 -36.78 14.87
CA LEU A 18 -20.64 -38.22 14.65
C LEU A 18 -21.95 -39.02 14.79
N LEU A 19 -22.14 -40.01 13.91
CA LEU A 19 -22.97 -41.20 14.15
C LEU A 19 -22.38 -42.38 13.35
N GLY A 20 -22.20 -43.51 14.02
CA GLY A 20 -21.59 -44.72 13.44
C GLY A 20 -22.58 -45.84 13.18
N ALA A 21 -22.13 -46.89 12.47
CA ALA A 21 -22.57 -48.28 12.63
C ALA A 21 -21.76 -49.25 11.74
N ALA A 22 -21.33 -50.35 12.39
CA ALA A 22 -21.23 -51.76 11.95
C ALA A 22 -20.66 -52.19 10.57
N ALA A 23 -19.46 -52.78 10.69
CA ALA A 23 -18.84 -53.94 10.03
C ALA A 23 -19.55 -54.73 8.91
N ALA A 24 -18.81 -54.91 7.80
CA ALA A 24 -18.75 -56.14 7.01
C ALA A 24 -17.36 -56.22 6.32
N SER A 25 -16.49 -57.14 6.76
CA SER A 25 -15.14 -57.31 6.20
C SER A 25 -15.17 -58.19 4.94
N TRP A 26 -15.02 -57.55 3.78
CA TRP A 26 -14.53 -58.19 2.57
C TRP A 26 -13.06 -57.79 2.40
N LEU A 27 -12.15 -58.76 2.43
CA LEU A 27 -10.73 -58.52 2.15
C LEU A 27 -10.54 -58.35 0.63
N VAL A 28 -10.88 -57.17 0.13
CA VAL A 28 -10.48 -56.74 -1.21
C VAL A 28 -9.04 -56.27 -1.10
N LEU A 29 -8.13 -56.92 -1.84
CA LEU A 29 -6.77 -56.45 -2.03
C LEU A 29 -6.82 -55.15 -2.86
N ARG A 30 -7.10 -54.02 -2.20
CA ARG A 30 -6.91 -52.70 -2.78
C ARG A 30 -5.42 -52.51 -2.95
N ALA A 31 -4.93 -52.57 -4.18
CA ALA A 31 -3.70 -51.89 -4.54
C ALA A 31 -3.91 -50.42 -4.12
N ALA A 32 -3.24 -50.01 -3.03
CA ALA A 32 -3.17 -48.61 -2.66
C ALA A 32 -2.39 -47.91 -3.76
N ALA A 33 -3.10 -47.41 -4.78
CA ALA A 33 -2.59 -46.36 -5.62
C ALA A 33 -2.16 -45.26 -4.66
N HIS A 34 -0.85 -45.16 -4.43
CA HIS A 34 -0.29 -44.00 -3.75
C HIS A 34 -0.83 -42.80 -4.51
N PRO A 35 -1.46 -41.81 -3.85
CA PRO A 35 -1.77 -40.57 -4.53
C PRO A 35 -0.44 -40.09 -5.09
N ALA A 36 -0.34 -40.06 -6.43
CA ALA A 36 0.80 -39.45 -7.10
C ALA A 36 0.94 -38.07 -6.47
N ALA A 37 2.11 -37.78 -5.91
CA ALA A 37 2.39 -36.49 -5.32
C ALA A 37 1.99 -35.43 -6.34
N VAL A 38 0.99 -34.61 -5.99
CA VAL A 38 0.57 -33.51 -6.85
C VAL A 38 1.83 -32.70 -7.13
N PRO A 39 2.24 -32.54 -8.41
CA PRO A 39 3.45 -31.82 -8.71
C PRO A 39 3.33 -30.43 -8.08
N ALA A 40 4.28 -30.09 -7.20
CA ALA A 40 4.32 -28.79 -6.58
C ALA A 40 4.30 -27.74 -7.70
N LEU A 41 3.36 -26.80 -7.64
CA LEU A 41 3.32 -25.69 -8.59
C LEU A 41 4.70 -25.03 -8.62
N PRO A 42 5.22 -24.69 -9.82
CA PRO A 42 6.52 -24.04 -9.91
C PRO A 42 6.49 -22.76 -9.06
N PRO A 43 7.60 -22.45 -8.34
CA PRO A 43 7.67 -21.25 -7.53
C PRO A 43 7.41 -20.03 -8.40
N ILE A 44 6.64 -19.08 -7.88
CA ILE A 44 6.27 -17.87 -8.62
C ILE A 44 7.53 -17.11 -9.05
N THR A 45 7.58 -16.72 -10.31
CA THR A 45 8.68 -15.89 -10.82
C THR A 45 8.48 -14.42 -10.41
N THR A 46 9.56 -13.63 -10.39
CA THR A 46 9.47 -12.19 -10.08
C THR A 46 8.51 -11.45 -11.04
N PRO A 47 8.56 -11.63 -12.37
CA PRO A 47 7.63 -10.96 -13.28
C PRO A 47 6.17 -11.36 -13.03
N GLN A 48 5.90 -12.63 -12.74
CA GLN A 48 4.56 -13.10 -12.41
C GLN A 48 4.05 -12.47 -11.12
N LEU A 49 4.88 -12.41 -10.06
CA LEU A 49 4.52 -11.79 -8.79
C LEU A 49 4.23 -10.30 -8.96
N MET A 50 5.09 -9.57 -9.68
CA MET A 50 4.87 -8.15 -9.97
C MET A 50 3.59 -7.93 -10.76
N SER A 51 3.35 -8.73 -11.82
CA SER A 51 2.13 -8.64 -12.62
C SER A 51 0.88 -8.91 -11.78
N GLN A 52 0.86 -9.98 -10.98
CA GLN A 52 -0.27 -10.30 -10.10
C GLN A 52 -0.55 -9.19 -9.08
N LEU A 53 0.50 -8.66 -8.44
CA LEU A 53 0.38 -7.57 -7.46
C LEU A 53 -0.18 -6.31 -8.10
N THR A 54 0.38 -5.89 -9.23
CA THR A 54 -0.08 -4.72 -9.98
C THR A 54 -1.54 -4.87 -10.43
N THR A 55 -1.90 -6.02 -11.00
CA THR A 55 -3.29 -6.30 -11.41
C THR A 55 -4.25 -6.31 -10.22
N ALA A 56 -3.82 -6.83 -9.06
CA ALA A 56 -4.64 -6.79 -7.85
C ALA A 56 -4.88 -5.36 -7.36
N ILE A 57 -3.85 -4.50 -7.41
CA ILE A 57 -3.97 -3.08 -7.05
C ILE A 57 -4.90 -2.34 -8.03
N GLN A 58 -4.72 -2.53 -9.34
CA GLN A 58 -5.52 -1.86 -10.38
C GLN A 58 -7.01 -2.24 -10.34
N ASN A 59 -7.33 -3.47 -9.94
CA ASN A 59 -8.71 -3.95 -9.83
C ASN A 59 -9.37 -3.64 -8.48
N LEU A 60 -8.65 -3.00 -7.55
CA LEU A 60 -9.17 -2.70 -6.22
C LEU A 60 -10.25 -1.62 -6.31
N LYS A 61 -11.49 -1.96 -5.96
CA LYS A 61 -12.63 -1.02 -5.99
C LYS A 61 -12.69 -0.15 -4.74
N SER A 62 -12.45 -0.75 -3.58
CA SER A 62 -12.49 -0.07 -2.30
C SER A 62 -11.49 -0.69 -1.33
N LEU A 63 -11.10 0.09 -0.32
CA LEU A 63 -10.20 -0.34 0.74
C LEU A 63 -10.71 0.18 2.07
N ARG A 64 -10.68 -0.68 3.08
CA ARG A 64 -10.80 -0.28 4.49
C ARG A 64 -9.63 -0.87 5.25
N CYS A 65 -8.87 -0.03 5.93
CA CYS A 65 -7.73 -0.48 6.70
C CYS A 65 -7.51 0.37 7.95
N ALA A 66 -6.83 -0.25 8.92
CA ALA A 66 -6.07 0.47 9.93
C ALA A 66 -4.62 0.52 9.43
N ALA A 67 -4.11 1.73 9.25
CA ALA A 67 -2.75 1.99 8.83
C ALA A 67 -1.91 2.35 10.05
N GLU A 68 -0.81 1.63 10.25
CA GLU A 68 0.24 1.99 11.19
C GLU A 68 1.44 2.53 10.40
N ALA A 69 1.84 3.76 10.69
CA ALA A 69 2.94 4.43 10.04
C ALA A 69 4.06 4.71 11.05
N SER A 70 5.30 4.58 10.59
CA SER A 70 6.48 5.04 11.32
C SER A 70 7.36 5.82 10.36
N GLU A 71 7.17 7.13 10.35
CA GLU A 71 7.82 8.03 9.40
C GLU A 71 9.02 8.72 10.01
N ARG A 72 10.09 8.85 9.23
CA ARG A 72 11.25 9.65 9.63
C ARG A 72 11.03 11.09 9.18
N ILE A 73 10.90 11.99 10.14
CA ILE A 73 10.85 13.44 9.90
C ILE A 73 12.10 14.06 10.54
N GLY A 74 13.03 14.52 9.71
CA GLY A 74 14.37 14.94 10.16
C GLY A 74 15.11 13.79 10.86
N SER A 75 15.50 13.99 12.12
CA SER A 75 16.22 13.00 12.93
C SER A 75 15.32 12.10 13.79
N LYS A 76 13.99 12.29 13.75
CA LYS A 76 13.04 11.56 14.62
C LYS A 76 12.14 10.64 13.81
N TYR A 77 11.80 9.51 14.43
CA TYR A 77 10.72 8.66 13.94
C TYR A 77 9.42 9.03 14.65
N ILE A 78 8.42 9.41 13.88
CA ILE A 78 7.08 9.72 14.35
C ILE A 78 6.19 8.55 13.97
N LYS A 79 5.54 7.98 14.98
CA LYS A 79 4.52 6.96 14.77
C LYS A 79 3.17 7.65 14.58
N ASP A 80 2.42 7.17 13.62
CA ASP A 80 1.03 7.56 13.43
C ASP A 80 0.16 6.33 13.22
N HIS A 81 -1.12 6.47 13.56
CA HIS A 81 -2.12 5.48 13.27
C HIS A 81 -3.34 6.16 12.67
N SER A 82 -3.86 5.56 11.62
CA SER A 82 -5.00 6.10 10.89
C SER A 82 -5.99 5.01 10.53
N THR A 83 -7.28 5.31 10.61
CA THR A 83 -8.33 4.50 10.00
C THR A 83 -8.69 5.11 8.67
N MET A 84 -8.71 4.31 7.61
CA MET A 84 -8.95 4.77 6.26
C MET A 84 -10.09 4.01 5.60
N LYS A 85 -10.89 4.71 4.77
CA LYS A 85 -11.86 4.14 3.85
C LYS A 85 -11.71 4.80 2.50
N LEU A 86 -11.56 4.00 1.45
CA LEU A 86 -11.29 4.49 0.11
C LEU A 86 -12.21 3.84 -0.93
N THR A 87 -12.54 4.60 -1.97
CA THR A 87 -12.99 4.10 -3.27
C THR A 87 -12.09 4.71 -4.34
N PHE A 88 -11.72 3.96 -5.37
CA PHE A 88 -10.70 4.41 -6.34
C PHE A 88 -11.28 5.00 -7.63
N ASN A 89 -12.55 4.74 -7.96
CA ASN A 89 -13.19 5.29 -9.15
C ASN A 89 -14.70 5.56 -8.90
N PRO A 90 -15.13 6.82 -8.68
CA PRO A 90 -14.28 8.00 -8.50
C PRO A 90 -13.47 7.94 -7.19
N LEU A 91 -12.38 8.70 -7.09
CA LEU A 91 -11.54 8.72 -5.90
C LEU A 91 -12.29 9.35 -4.72
N ARG A 92 -12.48 8.58 -3.66
CA ARG A 92 -13.06 9.01 -2.39
C ARG A 92 -12.20 8.52 -1.27
N VAL A 93 -11.78 9.40 -0.38
CA VAL A 93 -10.89 9.08 0.72
C VAL A 93 -11.45 9.67 1.99
N TYR A 94 -11.69 8.79 2.98
CA TYR A 94 -11.91 9.18 4.35
C TYR A 94 -10.73 8.69 5.19
N LEU A 95 -10.14 9.57 5.98
CA LEU A 95 -9.06 9.27 6.92
C LEU A 95 -9.40 9.87 8.29
N LYS A 96 -9.14 9.11 9.34
CA LYS A 96 -9.16 9.59 10.72
C LYS A 96 -7.87 9.19 11.42
N ASN A 97 -7.11 10.15 11.90
CA ASN A 97 -5.85 9.89 12.60
C ASN A 97 -6.06 9.69 14.11
N GLY A 98 -4.98 9.35 14.81
CA GLY A 98 -4.98 9.13 16.26
C GLY A 98 -5.31 10.33 17.14
N LYS A 99 -5.25 11.55 16.59
CA LYS A 99 -5.65 12.79 17.27
C LYS A 99 -7.14 13.11 17.04
N GLY A 100 -7.84 12.27 16.30
CA GLY A 100 -9.24 12.44 15.95
C GLY A 100 -9.48 13.42 14.79
N VAL A 101 -8.43 13.94 14.15
CA VAL A 101 -8.59 14.76 12.94
C VAL A 101 -9.17 13.88 11.83
N GLU A 102 -10.22 14.37 11.18
CA GLU A 102 -10.89 13.67 10.09
C GLU A 102 -10.69 14.44 8.78
N VAL A 103 -10.42 13.71 7.71
CA VAL A 103 -10.28 14.23 6.36
C VAL A 103 -11.22 13.46 5.45
N LEU A 104 -12.03 14.18 4.68
CA LEU A 104 -12.86 13.63 3.62
C LEU A 104 -12.52 14.33 2.31
N TYR A 105 -12.06 13.54 1.33
CA TYR A 105 -11.87 13.98 -0.05
C TYR A 105 -12.81 13.20 -0.97
N VAL A 106 -13.49 13.91 -1.87
CA VAL A 106 -14.34 13.33 -2.91
C VAL A 106 -14.01 14.03 -4.21
N GLU A 107 -13.51 13.26 -5.17
CA GLU A 107 -13.18 13.76 -6.50
C GLU A 107 -14.38 14.45 -7.15
N GLY A 108 -14.14 15.64 -7.71
CA GLY A 108 -15.16 16.47 -8.35
C GLY A 108 -16.09 17.21 -7.38
N GLN A 109 -15.85 17.17 -6.06
CA GLN A 109 -16.63 17.93 -5.07
C GLN A 109 -15.80 18.97 -4.33
N ASN A 110 -16.47 19.87 -3.60
CA ASN A 110 -15.85 20.90 -2.77
C ASN A 110 -14.78 21.74 -3.49
N SER A 111 -14.99 22.04 -4.76
CA SER A 111 -14.02 22.77 -5.60
C SER A 111 -12.62 22.12 -5.66
N GLY A 112 -12.53 20.79 -5.44
CA GLY A 112 -11.27 20.05 -5.39
C GLY A 112 -10.60 19.98 -4.01
N ASP A 113 -11.18 20.65 -3.00
CA ASP A 113 -10.65 20.67 -1.64
C ASP A 113 -11.13 19.46 -0.82
N ALA A 114 -10.34 19.08 0.18
CA ALA A 114 -10.78 18.14 1.21
C ALA A 114 -11.50 18.88 2.34
N TRP A 115 -12.56 18.27 2.87
CA TRP A 115 -13.13 18.68 4.16
C TRP A 115 -12.25 18.15 5.29
N VAL A 116 -11.83 19.05 6.18
CA VAL A 116 -10.98 18.72 7.33
C VAL A 116 -11.67 19.15 8.60
N ASN A 117 -12.00 18.16 9.45
CA ASN A 117 -12.44 18.40 10.82
C ASN A 117 -11.20 18.26 11.74
N PRO A 118 -10.72 19.35 12.34
CA PRO A 118 -9.52 19.33 13.18
C PRO A 118 -9.74 18.66 14.53
N ASN A 119 -10.99 18.33 14.90
CA ASN A 119 -11.34 17.80 16.22
C ASN A 119 -10.84 18.71 17.38
N ALA A 120 -10.91 20.01 17.17
CA ALA A 120 -10.47 21.03 18.12
C ALA A 120 -11.38 22.26 18.04
N PHE A 121 -11.45 23.04 19.12
CA PHE A 121 -12.24 24.27 19.16
C PHE A 121 -11.55 25.40 18.36
N PRO A 122 -12.30 26.20 17.58
CA PRO A 122 -13.73 26.07 17.29
C PRO A 122 -13.98 24.85 16.39
N TYR A 123 -15.01 24.05 16.70
CA TYR A 123 -15.34 22.80 16.00
C TYR A 123 -15.91 23.06 14.59
N VAL A 124 -15.08 23.64 13.73
CA VAL A 124 -15.41 24.03 12.36
C VAL A 124 -14.71 23.11 11.38
N THR A 125 -15.45 22.68 10.36
CA THR A 125 -14.89 21.96 9.23
C THR A 125 -14.30 22.96 8.25
N LEU A 126 -13.05 22.74 7.83
CA LEU A 126 -12.32 23.58 6.89
C LEU A 126 -12.32 22.92 5.50
N SER A 127 -12.41 23.72 4.44
CA SER A 127 -12.07 23.27 3.08
C SER A 127 -10.62 23.60 2.81
N LEU A 128 -9.79 22.57 2.63
CA LEU A 128 -8.34 22.71 2.42
C LEU A 128 -7.92 21.96 1.16
N ALA A 129 -7.10 22.62 0.33
CA ALA A 129 -6.50 21.98 -0.83
C ALA A 129 -5.59 20.81 -0.41
N PRO A 130 -5.76 19.59 -0.98
CA PRO A 130 -4.91 18.42 -0.71
C PRO A 130 -3.40 18.67 -0.85
N GLU A 131 -3.02 19.46 -1.85
CA GLU A 131 -1.64 19.85 -2.14
C GLU A 131 -1.23 21.16 -1.45
N GLY A 132 -2.15 21.78 -0.69
CA GLY A 132 -1.92 23.03 0.03
C GLY A 132 -0.97 22.85 1.22
N SER A 133 -0.21 23.90 1.52
CA SER A 133 0.83 23.90 2.56
C SER A 133 0.31 23.45 3.94
N LEU A 134 -0.94 23.77 4.28
CA LEU A 134 -1.54 23.39 5.57
C LEU A 134 -1.75 21.88 5.69
N MET A 135 -2.28 21.22 4.65
CA MET A 135 -2.47 19.76 4.65
C MET A 135 -1.14 19.01 4.51
N ARG A 136 -0.16 19.61 3.83
CA ARG A 136 1.17 19.04 3.58
C ARG A 136 2.12 19.16 4.77
N LYS A 137 1.80 19.98 5.77
CA LYS A 137 2.72 20.29 6.87
C LYS A 137 3.10 19.04 7.66
N GLY A 138 4.36 18.63 7.54
CA GLY A 138 4.89 17.46 8.23
C GLY A 138 4.36 16.12 7.70
N GLN A 139 3.89 16.08 6.45
CA GLN A 139 3.40 14.88 5.78
C GLN A 139 4.25 14.59 4.54
N HIS A 140 4.54 13.31 4.27
CA HIS A 140 5.26 12.89 3.06
C HIS A 140 4.32 12.68 1.86
N HIS A 141 3.04 12.41 2.13
CA HIS A 141 2.03 12.05 1.15
C HIS A 141 0.79 12.93 1.29
N THR A 142 0.07 13.11 0.17
CA THR A 142 -1.24 13.77 0.20
C THR A 142 -2.36 12.77 0.32
N VAL A 143 -3.57 13.25 0.66
CA VAL A 143 -4.76 12.41 0.69
C VAL A 143 -5.05 11.78 -0.69
N LEU A 144 -4.58 12.39 -1.78
CA LEU A 144 -4.70 11.87 -3.14
C LEU A 144 -3.84 10.61 -3.38
N GLN A 145 -2.79 10.44 -2.57
CA GLN A 145 -1.86 9.30 -2.65
C GLN A 145 -2.25 8.15 -1.70
N ALA A 146 -3.43 8.24 -1.07
CA ALA A 146 -3.90 7.24 -0.12
C ALA A 146 -4.19 5.89 -0.80
N GLY A 147 -3.77 4.80 -0.14
CA GLY A 147 -3.99 3.43 -0.62
C GLY A 147 -2.75 2.83 -1.28
N PHE A 148 -2.94 2.06 -2.35
CA PHE A 148 -1.87 1.30 -3.01
C PHE A 148 -1.35 1.92 -4.31
N GLY A 149 -1.90 3.06 -4.75
CA GLY A 149 -1.51 3.71 -6.01
C GLY A 149 -0.01 4.00 -6.10
N THR A 150 0.57 4.61 -5.06
CA THR A 150 2.01 4.87 -4.99
C THR A 150 2.86 3.59 -5.05
N ILE A 151 2.34 2.45 -4.58
CA ILE A 151 3.03 1.16 -4.70
C ILE A 151 2.99 0.67 -6.15
N ALA A 152 1.86 0.82 -6.85
CA ALA A 152 1.79 0.50 -8.28
C ALA A 152 2.74 1.38 -9.09
N ASP A 153 2.78 2.69 -8.83
CA ASP A 153 3.72 3.63 -9.48
C ASP A 153 5.19 3.23 -9.24
N LEU A 154 5.49 2.72 -8.05
CA LEU A 154 6.82 2.24 -7.69
C LEU A 154 7.21 0.97 -8.47
N LEU A 155 6.24 0.08 -8.72
CA LEU A 155 6.44 -1.21 -9.40
C LEU A 155 6.49 -1.07 -10.93
N GLU A 156 5.60 -0.27 -11.52
CA GLU A 156 5.50 -0.06 -12.98
C GLU A 156 6.41 1.07 -13.47
N GLY A 157 6.67 2.05 -12.60
CA GLY A 157 7.40 3.26 -12.90
C GLY A 157 6.40 4.31 -13.37
N SER A 158 6.42 5.49 -12.75
CA SER A 158 5.57 6.60 -13.18
C SER A 158 5.82 6.92 -14.66
N ALA A 159 4.76 7.31 -15.39
CA ALA A 159 4.85 7.61 -16.82
C ALA A 159 5.91 8.69 -17.15
N GLY A 160 6.18 9.59 -16.20
CA GLY A 160 7.20 10.65 -16.31
C GLY A 160 8.64 10.19 -15.99
N ARG A 161 8.85 8.95 -15.56
CA ARG A 161 10.17 8.45 -15.15
C ARG A 161 10.96 7.94 -16.36
N ALA A 162 11.99 8.70 -16.74
CA ALA A 162 12.88 8.32 -17.85
C ALA A 162 13.68 7.03 -17.55
N ASP A 163 14.13 6.84 -16.32
CA ASP A 163 14.95 5.68 -15.92
C ASP A 163 14.13 4.63 -15.15
N LYS A 164 13.90 3.48 -15.80
CA LYS A 164 13.21 2.32 -15.21
C LYS A 164 14.15 1.31 -14.51
N SER A 165 15.41 1.66 -14.26
CA SER A 165 16.41 0.80 -13.59
C SER A 165 15.94 0.32 -12.21
N PHE A 166 15.31 1.20 -11.43
CA PHE A 166 14.78 0.88 -10.11
C PHE A 166 13.70 -0.21 -10.18
N ASN A 167 12.78 -0.14 -11.13
CA ASN A 167 11.75 -1.16 -11.33
C ASN A 167 12.35 -2.54 -11.60
N ARG A 168 13.49 -2.58 -12.30
CA ARG A 168 14.26 -3.80 -12.56
C ARG A 168 15.07 -4.28 -11.36
N SER A 169 15.01 -3.63 -10.20
CA SER A 169 15.70 -4.06 -8.98
C SER A 169 14.85 -5.00 -8.10
N PHE A 170 13.54 -5.08 -8.33
CA PHE A 170 12.65 -5.96 -7.57
C PHE A 170 12.94 -7.43 -7.86
N ARG A 171 12.94 -8.25 -6.81
CA ARG A 171 13.16 -9.70 -6.85
C ARG A 171 12.19 -10.38 -5.89
N TYR A 172 11.64 -11.51 -6.31
CA TYR A 172 11.05 -12.47 -5.39
C TYR A 172 12.13 -12.98 -4.44
N ALA A 173 11.89 -12.87 -3.14
CA ALA A 173 12.86 -13.16 -2.08
C ALA A 173 12.41 -14.31 -1.16
N GLY A 174 11.41 -15.10 -1.59
CA GLY A 174 10.91 -16.25 -0.84
C GLY A 174 9.49 -16.06 -0.30
N ASP A 175 8.96 -17.14 0.27
CA ASP A 175 7.66 -17.17 0.94
C ASP A 175 7.77 -16.68 2.38
N THR A 176 6.68 -16.18 2.91
CA THR A 176 6.55 -15.80 4.32
C THR A 176 5.14 -16.04 4.82
N VAL A 177 4.96 -15.92 6.14
CA VAL A 177 3.65 -15.99 6.79
C VAL A 177 3.41 -14.68 7.52
N VAL A 178 2.36 -13.97 7.11
CA VAL A 178 1.92 -12.73 7.77
C VAL A 178 0.51 -12.97 8.28
N GLN A 179 0.31 -12.76 9.58
CA GLN A 179 -0.98 -12.99 10.25
C GLN A 179 -1.57 -14.39 9.99
N GLY A 180 -0.71 -15.42 9.97
CA GLY A 180 -1.10 -16.81 9.75
C GLY A 180 -1.47 -17.14 8.30
N ARG A 181 -1.27 -16.23 7.35
CA ARG A 181 -1.54 -16.46 5.92
C ARG A 181 -0.24 -16.50 5.12
N PRO A 182 -0.12 -17.39 4.13
CA PRO A 182 1.04 -17.43 3.23
C PRO A 182 1.07 -16.18 2.35
N HIS A 183 2.25 -15.62 2.16
CA HIS A 183 2.52 -14.43 1.35
C HIS A 183 3.86 -14.57 0.63
N TYR A 184 4.05 -13.79 -0.42
CA TYR A 184 5.34 -13.67 -1.11
C TYR A 184 6.10 -12.43 -0.63
N ILE A 185 7.42 -12.54 -0.49
CA ILE A 185 8.30 -11.41 -0.27
C ILE A 185 8.76 -10.89 -1.64
N LEU A 186 8.36 -9.66 -1.97
CA LEU A 186 8.96 -8.90 -3.07
C LEU A 186 9.92 -7.87 -2.48
N ARG A 187 11.22 -7.99 -2.79
CA ARG A 187 12.27 -7.12 -2.26
C ARG A 187 12.96 -6.36 -3.38
N SER A 188 13.23 -5.08 -3.16
CA SER A 188 14.14 -4.28 -3.99
C SER A 188 15.37 -3.93 -3.15
N ASP A 189 16.54 -4.04 -3.77
CA ASP A 189 17.78 -3.45 -3.28
C ASP A 189 18.35 -2.55 -4.38
N TYR A 190 18.51 -1.26 -4.08
CA TYR A 190 18.91 -0.25 -5.05
C TYR A 190 20.03 0.62 -4.49
N PRO A 191 21.29 0.12 -4.48
CA PRO A 191 22.41 0.82 -3.87
C PRO A 191 22.88 2.05 -4.66
N GLN A 192 22.40 2.23 -5.88
CA GLN A 192 22.77 3.34 -6.77
C GLN A 192 22.12 4.70 -6.40
N PHE A 193 21.55 4.80 -5.19
CA PHE A 193 21.00 6.07 -4.71
C PHE A 193 22.10 7.12 -4.55
N ARG A 194 21.90 8.28 -5.17
CA ARG A 194 22.81 9.43 -5.03
C ARG A 194 22.05 10.75 -5.13
N TYR A 195 22.58 11.79 -4.50
CA TYR A 195 22.14 13.15 -4.72
C TYR A 195 22.78 13.71 -5.98
N VAL A 196 21.98 14.34 -6.84
CA VAL A 196 22.43 15.03 -8.03
C VAL A 196 22.04 16.50 -7.94
N ALA A 197 22.93 17.39 -8.37
CA ALA A 197 22.58 18.79 -8.54
C ALA A 197 21.64 18.92 -9.74
N TYR A 198 20.48 19.53 -9.55
CA TYR A 198 19.49 19.74 -10.59
C TYR A 198 18.92 21.15 -10.46
N LYS A 199 18.91 21.89 -11.57
CA LYS A 199 18.35 23.25 -11.63
C LYS A 199 16.94 23.17 -12.19
N ALA A 200 15.95 23.38 -11.32
CA ALA A 200 14.55 23.40 -11.71
C ALA A 200 14.27 24.52 -12.73
N GLY A 201 13.47 24.20 -13.76
CA GLY A 201 12.95 25.14 -14.73
C GLY A 201 11.86 26.05 -14.14
N LYS A 202 11.45 27.06 -14.93
CA LYS A 202 10.50 28.12 -14.50
C LYS A 202 9.14 27.58 -14.00
N ASN A 203 8.73 26.40 -14.47
CA ASN A 203 7.43 25.80 -14.17
C ASN A 203 7.56 24.46 -13.41
N GLU A 204 8.74 24.13 -12.91
CA GLU A 204 8.95 22.92 -12.14
C GLU A 204 8.78 23.18 -10.64
N THR A 205 8.09 22.26 -9.98
CA THR A 205 7.95 22.24 -8.52
C THR A 205 8.73 21.05 -7.96
N PRO A 206 9.00 21.00 -6.65
CA PRO A 206 9.57 19.81 -6.03
C PRO A 206 8.81 18.52 -6.38
N ALA A 207 7.48 18.59 -6.48
CA ALA A 207 6.64 17.45 -6.90
C ALA A 207 6.90 17.02 -8.34
N THR A 208 7.00 17.94 -9.30
CA THR A 208 7.27 17.57 -10.71
C THR A 208 8.67 17.02 -10.88
N VAL A 209 9.66 17.59 -10.19
CA VAL A 209 11.04 17.09 -10.17
C VAL A 209 11.09 15.68 -9.54
N ALA A 210 10.41 15.47 -8.43
CA ALA A 210 10.30 14.17 -7.78
C ALA A 210 9.71 13.11 -8.72
N ALA A 211 8.64 13.46 -9.44
CA ALA A 211 8.01 12.59 -10.43
C ALA A 211 8.95 12.24 -11.60
N HIS A 212 9.69 13.24 -12.13
CA HIS A 212 10.65 13.05 -13.22
C HIS A 212 11.77 12.06 -12.84
N PHE A 213 12.32 12.18 -11.64
CA PHE A 213 13.39 11.30 -11.16
C PHE A 213 12.88 10.01 -10.49
N GLY A 214 11.56 9.87 -10.30
CA GLY A 214 10.96 8.75 -9.58
C GLY A 214 11.45 8.64 -8.13
N CYS A 215 11.61 9.78 -7.45
CA CYS A 215 12.05 9.86 -6.06
C CYS A 215 10.97 10.48 -5.17
N GLY A 216 11.10 10.33 -3.85
CA GLY A 216 10.13 10.93 -2.91
C GLY A 216 10.35 12.43 -2.77
N GLU A 217 9.31 13.23 -3.01
CA GLU A 217 9.35 14.70 -2.94
C GLU A 217 9.86 15.22 -1.59
N TYR A 218 9.44 14.59 -0.48
CA TYR A 218 9.91 14.97 0.86
C TYR A 218 11.44 14.97 0.98
N ARG A 219 12.14 14.04 0.30
CA ARG A 219 13.62 14.01 0.31
C ARG A 219 14.23 15.23 -0.39
N ILE A 220 13.55 15.76 -1.41
CA ILE A 220 13.98 16.98 -2.10
C ILE A 220 13.81 18.17 -1.15
N LEU A 221 12.64 18.31 -0.52
CA LEU A 221 12.36 19.38 0.43
C LEU A 221 13.34 19.36 1.62
N GLU A 222 13.49 18.20 2.26
CA GLU A 222 14.40 18.01 3.39
C GLU A 222 15.85 18.35 3.04
N ARG A 223 16.34 17.88 1.88
CA ARG A 223 17.73 18.11 1.47
C ARG A 223 18.01 19.58 1.18
N ASN A 224 17.02 20.32 0.66
CA ASN A 224 17.15 21.71 0.27
C ASN A 224 16.66 22.71 1.34
N LYS A 225 16.18 22.23 2.50
CA LYS A 225 15.65 23.04 3.60
C LYS A 225 14.48 23.94 3.16
N LEU A 226 13.57 23.39 2.36
CA LEU A 226 12.35 24.02 1.88
C LEU A 226 11.15 23.69 2.77
#